data_AF-A0A1B8S8N2-F1
#
_entry.id   AF-A0A1B8S8N2-F1
#
_cell.length_a   1.000
_cell.length_b   1.000
_cell.length_c   1.000
_cell.angle_alpha   90.00
_cell.angle_beta   90.00
_cell.angle_gamma   90.00
#
_symmetry.space_group_name_H-M   'P 1'
#
loop_
_entity.id
_entity.type
_entity.pdbx_description
1 polymer ?
#
loop_
_entity_poly.entity_id
_entity_poly.type
_entity_poly.pdbx_seq_one_letter_code
_entity_poly.pdbx_strand_id
1 'polypeptide(L)'
;MSHSPLLNLPGTPRELMADIEAAVDDAAAFVADFDPQLTVVFAPDHYNGFFLQLMPPFCIGTAAHGVGDYGTYAGPLNVAVDLAGETAAAVLEHGVDVAVSAHMAVDHAMVQPLERLLGDACACPVIPIFINAVAAPLGPIHRARALGAAVGAYLGALDLRVLILGSGGLSHDPPMPTLATAPPAIRDRILHGTPMSAEQHPVPDGRLRGRQGGHR
;
A
#
# COMPACT_ATOMS: atom_id res chain seq x y z
N MET A 1 -5.51 -8.29 -1.32
CA MET A 1 -4.27 -9.02 -1.63
C MET A 1 -3.26 -8.76 -0.52
N SER A 2 -2.45 -9.75 -0.13
CA SER A 2 -1.31 -9.47 0.77
C SER A 2 -0.30 -8.58 0.05
N HIS A 3 0.38 -7.69 0.77
CA HIS A 3 1.40 -6.81 0.21
C HIS A 3 2.81 -7.11 0.72
N SER A 4 3.12 -8.38 1.05
CA SER A 4 4.43 -8.68 1.59
C SER A 4 5.55 -8.22 0.63
N PRO A 5 6.54 -7.44 1.09
CA PRO A 5 7.72 -7.12 0.31
C PRO A 5 8.43 -8.36 -0.24
N LEU A 6 8.29 -9.50 0.43
CA LEU A 6 8.88 -10.78 0.04
C LEU A 6 8.39 -11.28 -1.33
N LEU A 7 7.24 -10.80 -1.81
CA LEU A 7 6.76 -11.10 -3.17
C LEU A 7 7.64 -10.48 -4.27
N ASN A 8 8.44 -9.47 -3.94
CA ASN A 8 9.34 -8.79 -4.87
C ASN A 8 10.83 -9.01 -4.51
N LEU A 9 11.13 -9.72 -3.42
CA LEU A 9 12.50 -9.97 -2.94
C LEU A 9 12.94 -11.42 -3.20
N PRO A 10 14.24 -11.66 -3.43
CA PRO A 10 14.77 -13.01 -3.51
C PRO A 10 14.71 -13.71 -2.14
N GLY A 11 14.56 -15.04 -2.13
CA GLY A 11 14.72 -15.85 -0.92
C GLY A 11 13.58 -16.82 -0.61
N THR A 12 12.41 -16.63 -1.22
CA THR A 12 11.29 -17.57 -1.06
C THR A 12 11.50 -18.82 -1.94
N PRO A 13 11.25 -20.04 -1.42
CA PRO A 13 11.36 -21.27 -2.21
C PRO A 13 10.54 -21.21 -3.49
N ARG A 14 11.10 -21.67 -4.62
CA ARG A 14 10.48 -21.54 -5.95
C ARG A 14 9.10 -22.20 -6.03
N GLU A 15 8.93 -23.35 -5.42
CA GLU A 15 7.65 -24.08 -5.42
C GLU A 15 6.57 -23.29 -4.69
N LEU A 16 6.89 -22.73 -3.52
CA LEU A 16 5.97 -21.87 -2.78
C LEU A 16 5.63 -20.58 -3.55
N MET A 17 6.63 -19.98 -4.22
CA MET A 17 6.37 -18.83 -5.08
C MET A 17 5.45 -19.21 -6.23
N ALA A 18 5.62 -20.37 -6.87
CA ALA A 18 4.76 -20.78 -7.98
C ALA A 18 3.28 -20.90 -7.57
N ASP A 19 2.99 -21.45 -6.39
CA ASP A 19 1.62 -21.54 -5.87
C ASP A 19 1.02 -20.15 -5.59
N ILE A 20 1.82 -19.23 -5.04
CA ILE A 20 1.39 -17.85 -4.78
C ILE A 20 1.14 -17.11 -6.10
N GLU A 21 2.07 -17.20 -7.05
CA GLU A 21 1.96 -16.55 -8.36
C GLU A 21 0.73 -17.07 -9.11
N ALA A 22 0.46 -18.37 -9.11
CA ALA A 22 -0.75 -18.93 -9.72
C ALA A 22 -2.04 -18.35 -9.11
N ALA A 23 -2.11 -18.20 -7.78
CA ALA A 23 -3.27 -17.61 -7.12
C ALA A 23 -3.41 -16.10 -7.41
N VAL A 24 -2.30 -15.39 -7.59
CA VAL A 24 -2.30 -13.97 -8.01
C VAL A 24 -2.73 -13.84 -9.47
N ASP A 25 -2.27 -14.73 -10.35
CA ASP A 25 -2.65 -14.77 -11.76
C ASP A 25 -4.16 -15.05 -11.93
N ASP A 26 -4.73 -15.97 -11.14
CA ASP A 26 -6.18 -16.21 -11.12
C ASP A 26 -6.96 -14.96 -10.71
N ALA A 27 -6.47 -14.23 -9.70
CA ALA A 27 -7.07 -12.97 -9.26
C ALA A 27 -6.94 -11.86 -10.31
N ALA A 28 -5.79 -11.78 -10.99
CA ALA A 28 -5.56 -10.84 -12.08
C ALA A 28 -6.46 -11.15 -13.28
N ALA A 29 -6.66 -12.42 -13.62
CA ALA A 29 -7.59 -12.84 -14.67
C ALA A 29 -9.04 -12.44 -14.33
N PHE A 30 -9.47 -12.64 -13.09
CA PHE A 30 -10.78 -12.15 -12.63
C PHE A 30 -10.92 -10.63 -12.77
N VAL A 31 -9.88 -9.87 -12.40
CA VAL A 31 -9.88 -8.40 -12.52
C VAL A 31 -9.92 -7.98 -13.99
N ALA A 32 -9.18 -8.65 -14.86
CA ALA A 32 -9.20 -8.39 -16.30
C ALA A 32 -10.58 -8.66 -16.91
N ASP A 33 -11.24 -9.76 -16.54
CA ASP A 33 -12.60 -10.10 -16.99
C ASP A 33 -13.65 -9.12 -16.44
N PHE A 34 -13.45 -8.60 -15.23
CA PHE A 34 -14.33 -7.59 -14.63
C PHE A 34 -14.21 -6.21 -15.32
N ASP A 35 -13.06 -5.92 -15.93
CA ASP A 35 -12.78 -4.69 -16.68
C ASP A 35 -13.13 -3.41 -15.87
N PRO A 36 -12.44 -3.13 -14.76
CA PRO A 36 -12.78 -2.02 -13.87
C PRO A 36 -12.55 -0.66 -14.54
N GLN A 37 -13.49 0.26 -14.33
CA GLN A 37 -13.38 1.65 -14.76
C GLN A 37 -12.80 2.55 -13.66
N LEU A 38 -12.83 2.08 -12.42
CA LEU A 38 -12.29 2.75 -11.23
C LEU A 38 -11.82 1.69 -10.24
N THR A 39 -10.66 1.91 -9.63
CA THR A 39 -10.15 1.09 -8.53
C THR A 39 -10.09 1.91 -7.24
N VAL A 40 -10.65 1.42 -6.15
CA VAL A 40 -10.53 2.01 -4.82
C VAL A 40 -9.67 1.10 -3.96
N VAL A 41 -8.52 1.59 -3.51
CA VAL A 41 -7.55 0.77 -2.77
C VAL A 41 -7.48 1.24 -1.32
N PHE A 42 -7.73 0.32 -0.40
CA PHE A 42 -7.52 0.49 1.03
C PHE A 42 -6.20 -0.18 1.43
N ALA A 43 -5.24 0.60 1.89
CA ALA A 43 -3.92 0.10 2.28
C ALA A 43 -3.34 0.87 3.48
N PRO A 44 -2.48 0.25 4.31
CA PRO A 44 -1.63 0.98 5.23
C PRO A 44 -0.46 1.66 4.51
N ASP A 45 0.42 2.29 5.29
CA ASP A 45 1.73 2.79 4.89
C ASP A 45 2.74 2.44 6.00
N HIS A 46 3.96 2.12 5.60
CA HIS A 46 5.01 1.60 6.50
C HIS A 46 6.07 2.65 6.82
N TYR A 47 5.64 3.88 7.13
CA TYR A 47 6.51 5.04 7.34
C TYR A 47 7.30 5.43 6.09
N ASN A 48 6.60 5.54 4.97
CA ASN A 48 7.12 6.03 3.70
C ASN A 48 6.37 7.31 3.26
N GLY A 49 5.06 7.35 3.43
CA GLY A 49 4.22 8.52 3.18
C GLY A 49 3.53 9.10 4.41
N PHE A 50 3.35 8.31 5.47
CA PHE A 50 2.71 8.74 6.71
C PHE A 50 3.63 8.56 7.92
N PHE A 51 3.76 9.63 8.73
CA PHE A 51 4.74 9.70 9.82
C PHE A 51 4.09 10.15 11.12
N LEU A 52 4.79 9.96 12.23
CA LEU A 52 4.29 10.35 13.56
C LEU A 52 4.29 11.87 13.80
N GLN A 53 4.88 12.66 12.89
CA GLN A 53 4.63 14.11 12.85
C GLN A 53 3.15 14.42 12.63
N LEU A 54 2.46 13.64 11.79
CA LEU A 54 1.00 13.71 11.62
C LEU A 54 0.50 12.38 11.05
N MET A 55 -0.14 11.57 11.92
CA MET A 55 -0.70 10.27 11.58
C MET A 55 -2.22 10.31 11.68
N PRO A 56 -2.96 10.45 10.57
CA PRO A 56 -4.42 10.38 10.60
C PRO A 56 -4.88 8.92 10.76
N PRO A 57 -6.10 8.66 11.29
CA PRO A 57 -6.66 7.31 11.24
C PRO A 57 -6.94 6.86 9.79
N PHE A 58 -7.44 7.77 8.96
CA PHE A 58 -7.78 7.56 7.55
C PHE A 58 -7.35 8.77 6.71
N CYS A 59 -6.91 8.55 5.47
CA CYS A 59 -6.61 9.63 4.53
C CYS A 59 -7.01 9.23 3.10
N ILE A 60 -7.65 10.13 2.35
CA ILE A 60 -7.98 9.94 0.93
C ILE A 60 -7.06 10.84 0.09
N GLY A 61 -6.46 10.26 -0.94
CA GLY A 61 -5.54 10.99 -1.82
C GLY A 61 -6.25 11.53 -3.04
N THR A 62 -6.21 12.84 -3.24
CA THR A 62 -6.68 13.50 -4.48
C THR A 62 -5.57 13.66 -5.52
N ALA A 63 -4.32 13.46 -5.11
CA ALA A 63 -3.19 13.11 -5.98
C ALA A 63 -2.24 12.21 -5.20
N ALA A 64 -1.59 11.26 -5.88
CA ALA A 64 -0.70 10.30 -5.24
C ALA A 64 0.48 9.89 -6.14
N HIS A 65 1.56 9.45 -5.52
CA HIS A 65 2.73 8.88 -6.21
C HIS A 65 3.32 7.71 -5.44
N GLY A 66 3.74 6.68 -6.17
CA GLY A 66 4.50 5.55 -5.62
C GLY A 66 5.92 5.97 -5.26
N VAL A 67 6.41 5.52 -4.10
CA VAL A 67 7.77 5.81 -3.62
C VAL A 67 8.83 4.88 -4.21
N GLY A 68 8.43 3.77 -4.84
CA GLY A 68 9.34 2.81 -5.46
C GLY A 68 10.04 1.84 -4.51
N ASP A 69 9.54 1.67 -3.29
CA ASP A 69 10.13 0.72 -2.35
C ASP A 69 9.89 -0.72 -2.81
N TYR A 70 10.84 -1.60 -2.47
CA TYR A 70 10.82 -3.02 -2.85
C TYR A 70 10.63 -3.29 -4.35
N GLY A 71 11.08 -2.37 -5.21
CA GLY A 71 11.01 -2.51 -6.67
C GLY A 71 9.61 -2.36 -7.25
N THR A 72 8.68 -1.76 -6.50
CA THR A 72 7.37 -1.33 -7.01
C THR A 72 7.49 -0.06 -7.84
N TYR A 73 6.43 0.29 -8.57
CA TYR A 73 6.36 1.51 -9.36
C TYR A 73 6.69 2.78 -8.55
N ALA A 74 7.55 3.63 -9.14
CA ALA A 74 7.91 4.94 -8.63
C ALA A 74 7.42 6.02 -9.59
N GLY A 75 6.57 6.92 -9.13
CA GLY A 75 6.01 7.98 -9.98
C GLY A 75 4.55 8.29 -9.71
N PRO A 76 3.96 9.23 -10.47
CA PRO A 76 2.56 9.64 -10.28
C PRO A 76 1.62 8.47 -10.59
N LEU A 77 0.58 8.32 -9.77
CA LEU A 77 -0.53 7.41 -10.03
C LEU A 77 -1.64 8.12 -10.81
N ASN A 78 -2.43 7.35 -11.55
CA ASN A 78 -3.62 7.82 -12.27
C ASN A 78 -4.79 8.07 -11.30
N VAL A 79 -4.68 9.07 -10.42
CA VAL A 79 -5.73 9.36 -9.42
C VAL A 79 -6.95 10.01 -10.07
N ALA A 80 -8.13 9.45 -9.81
CA ALA A 80 -9.41 10.04 -10.22
C ALA A 80 -9.78 11.23 -9.31
N VAL A 81 -9.12 12.37 -9.51
CA VAL A 81 -9.13 13.52 -8.59
C VAL A 81 -10.53 13.98 -8.15
N ASP A 82 -11.46 14.12 -9.09
CA ASP A 82 -12.82 14.59 -8.79
C ASP A 82 -13.59 13.56 -7.96
N LEU A 83 -13.57 12.29 -8.36
CA LEU A 83 -14.20 11.20 -7.62
C LEU A 83 -13.57 10.97 -6.24
N ALA A 84 -12.26 11.17 -6.11
CA ALA A 84 -11.57 11.10 -4.82
C ALA A 84 -12.03 12.23 -3.88
N GLY A 85 -12.18 13.45 -4.41
CA GLY A 85 -12.73 14.59 -3.67
C GLY A 85 -14.18 14.38 -3.25
N GLU A 86 -15.03 13.91 -4.17
CA GLU A 86 -16.42 13.56 -3.89
C GLU A 86 -16.55 12.42 -2.88
N THR A 87 -15.68 11.40 -2.97
CA THR A 87 -15.62 10.31 -1.98
C THR A 87 -15.29 10.87 -0.59
N ALA A 88 -14.31 11.78 -0.48
CA ALA A 88 -13.97 12.40 0.80
C ALA A 88 -15.14 13.21 1.38
N ALA A 89 -15.81 14.00 0.54
CA ALA A 89 -17.00 14.75 0.95
C ALA A 89 -18.13 13.81 1.42
N ALA A 90 -18.40 12.74 0.69
CA ALA A 90 -19.42 11.77 1.04
C ALA A 90 -19.09 11.02 2.34
N VAL A 91 -17.83 10.66 2.56
CA VAL A 91 -17.38 10.01 3.81
C VAL A 91 -17.58 10.92 5.02
N LEU A 92 -17.27 12.21 4.89
CA LEU A 92 -17.53 13.21 5.93
C LEU A 92 -19.03 13.36 6.22
N GLU A 93 -19.87 13.42 5.17
CA GLU A 93 -21.34 13.51 5.31
C GLU A 93 -21.92 12.29 6.03
N HIS A 94 -21.29 11.11 5.88
CA HIS A 94 -21.65 9.89 6.60
C HIS A 94 -21.09 9.80 8.03
N GLY A 95 -20.48 10.87 8.55
CA GLY A 95 -20.03 10.97 9.94
C GLY A 95 -18.69 10.26 10.22
N VAL A 96 -17.85 10.06 9.21
CA VAL A 96 -16.50 9.52 9.35
C VAL A 96 -15.48 10.59 9.03
N ASP A 97 -14.68 10.97 10.04
CA ASP A 97 -13.59 11.93 9.85
C ASP A 97 -12.46 11.32 9.02
N VAL A 98 -12.01 12.04 8.00
CA VAL A 98 -10.94 11.61 7.10
C VAL A 98 -10.04 12.80 6.74
N ALA A 99 -8.73 12.58 6.67
CA ALA A 99 -7.80 13.55 6.10
C ALA A 99 -7.85 13.50 4.57
N VAL A 100 -7.49 14.61 3.91
CA VAL A 100 -7.32 14.65 2.44
C VAL A 100 -5.89 15.07 2.12
N SER A 101 -5.23 14.32 1.25
CA SER A 101 -3.88 14.65 0.77
C SER A 101 -3.89 14.90 -0.74
N ALA A 102 -3.46 16.11 -1.13
CA ALA A 102 -3.25 16.48 -2.53
C ALA A 102 -1.84 16.13 -3.04
N HIS A 103 -1.08 15.35 -2.27
CA HIS A 103 0.26 14.89 -2.63
C HIS A 103 0.64 13.65 -1.80
N MET A 104 -0.20 12.61 -1.85
CA MET A 104 -0.02 11.40 -1.06
C MET A 104 1.16 10.58 -1.60
N ALA A 105 2.20 10.38 -0.79
CA ALA A 105 3.18 9.35 -1.06
C ALA A 105 2.61 8.00 -0.62
N VAL A 106 2.71 6.98 -1.47
CA VAL A 106 2.21 5.64 -1.18
C VAL A 106 3.31 4.61 -1.42
N ASP A 107 3.37 3.59 -0.56
CA ASP A 107 4.36 2.53 -0.63
C ASP A 107 3.83 1.26 -1.29
N HIS A 108 4.66 0.22 -1.28
CA HIS A 108 4.35 -1.12 -1.78
C HIS A 108 3.00 -1.66 -1.30
N ALA A 109 2.49 -1.25 -0.13
CA ALA A 109 1.19 -1.69 0.37
C ALA A 109 0.05 -1.30 -0.58
N MET A 110 0.16 -0.13 -1.20
CA MET A 110 -0.80 0.38 -2.18
C MET A 110 -0.44 -0.07 -3.60
N VAL A 111 0.85 0.04 -3.95
CA VAL A 111 1.31 -0.09 -5.34
C VAL A 111 1.36 -1.54 -5.79
N GLN A 112 1.86 -2.45 -4.95
CA GLN A 112 2.05 -3.85 -5.34
C GLN A 112 0.73 -4.54 -5.75
N PRO A 113 -0.40 -4.41 -5.04
CA PRO A 113 -1.67 -4.97 -5.51
C PRO A 113 -2.15 -4.40 -6.85
N LEU A 114 -1.88 -3.12 -7.13
CA LEU A 114 -2.26 -2.50 -8.40
C LEU A 114 -1.46 -3.12 -9.55
N GLU A 115 -0.13 -3.18 -9.43
CA GLU A 115 0.74 -3.79 -10.45
C GLU A 115 0.38 -5.26 -10.69
N ARG A 116 0.18 -6.01 -9.61
CA ARG A 116 -0.03 -7.47 -9.69
C ARG A 116 -1.39 -7.84 -10.26
N LEU A 117 -2.43 -7.04 -9.99
CA LEU A 117 -3.80 -7.37 -10.40
C LEU A 117 -4.23 -6.67 -11.71
N LEU A 118 -3.65 -5.51 -12.02
CA LEU A 118 -3.97 -4.74 -13.23
C LEU A 118 -2.86 -4.79 -14.29
N GLY A 119 -1.72 -5.39 -13.98
CA GLY A 119 -0.53 -5.47 -14.85
C GLY A 119 0.33 -4.20 -14.88
N ASP A 120 -0.24 -3.05 -14.51
CA ASP A 120 0.45 -1.76 -14.39
C ASP A 120 -0.24 -0.91 -13.32
N ALA A 121 0.55 -0.23 -12.47
CA ALA A 121 0.05 0.56 -11.34
C ALA A 121 -0.90 1.72 -11.74
N CYS A 122 -0.84 2.16 -13.00
CA CYS A 122 -1.59 3.27 -13.57
C CYS A 122 -2.64 2.83 -14.60
N ALA A 123 -2.81 1.52 -14.84
CA ALA A 123 -3.71 0.98 -15.87
C ALA A 123 -5.17 1.40 -15.70
N CYS A 124 -5.63 1.61 -14.46
CA CYS A 124 -7.00 2.00 -14.13
C CYS A 124 -7.00 3.22 -13.20
N PRO A 125 -7.92 4.19 -13.39
CA PRO A 125 -8.06 5.30 -12.45
C PRO A 125 -8.23 4.82 -11.01
N VAL A 126 -7.55 5.47 -10.06
CA VAL A 126 -7.49 5.02 -8.66
C VAL A 126 -7.98 6.07 -7.66
N ILE A 127 -8.64 5.62 -6.60
CA ILE A 127 -8.85 6.37 -5.35
C ILE A 127 -8.03 5.70 -4.25
N PRO A 128 -6.87 6.25 -3.87
CA PRO A 128 -6.05 5.71 -2.79
C PRO A 128 -6.60 6.13 -1.42
N ILE A 129 -6.87 5.15 -0.57
CA ILE A 129 -7.38 5.32 0.79
C ILE A 129 -6.41 4.69 1.78
N PHE A 130 -5.69 5.52 2.50
CA PHE A 130 -4.84 5.11 3.61
C PHE A 130 -5.67 4.77 4.84
N ILE A 131 -5.35 3.64 5.49
CA ILE A 131 -5.83 3.26 6.82
C ILE A 131 -4.65 3.05 7.75
N ASN A 132 -4.60 3.78 8.86
CA ASN A 132 -3.58 3.55 9.87
C ASN A 132 -3.79 2.19 10.56
N ALA A 133 -2.94 1.23 10.20
CA ALA A 133 -2.83 -0.09 10.82
C ALA A 133 -1.45 -0.34 11.44
N VAL A 134 -0.60 0.70 11.50
CA VAL A 134 0.83 0.60 11.84
C VAL A 134 1.15 1.35 13.13
N ALA A 135 0.69 2.59 13.24
CA ALA A 135 1.10 3.50 14.31
C ALA A 135 0.03 3.61 15.40
N ALA A 136 0.37 3.21 16.63
CA ALA A 136 -0.52 3.37 17.78
C ALA A 136 -0.77 4.87 18.11
N PRO A 137 -1.98 5.20 18.62
CA PRO A 137 -3.12 4.32 18.87
C PRO A 137 -3.84 3.92 17.59
N LEU A 138 -4.19 2.63 17.47
CA LEU A 138 -4.98 2.12 16.36
C LEU A 138 -6.47 2.38 16.58
N GLY A 139 -7.19 2.66 15.50
CA GLY A 139 -8.64 2.78 15.53
C GLY A 139 -9.32 1.44 15.81
N PRO A 140 -10.48 1.42 16.47
CA PRO A 140 -11.24 0.19 16.65
C PRO A 140 -11.83 -0.29 15.31
N ILE A 141 -11.98 -1.60 15.14
CA ILE A 141 -12.42 -2.24 13.88
C ILE A 141 -13.75 -1.66 13.36
N HIS A 142 -14.67 -1.27 14.25
CA HIS A 142 -15.95 -0.69 13.84
C HIS A 142 -15.80 0.63 13.08
N ARG A 143 -14.71 1.40 13.28
CA ARG A 143 -14.43 2.62 12.52
C ARG A 143 -13.97 2.30 11.10
N ALA A 144 -13.16 1.27 10.90
CA ALA A 144 -12.80 0.80 9.56
C ALA A 144 -14.04 0.29 8.79
N ARG A 145 -14.95 -0.42 9.50
CA ARG A 145 -16.25 -0.80 8.92
C ARG A 145 -17.10 0.41 8.55
N ALA A 146 -17.14 1.45 9.39
CA ALA A 146 -17.88 2.68 9.10
C ALA A 146 -17.32 3.41 7.87
N LEU A 147 -15.99 3.52 7.75
CA LEU A 147 -15.33 4.04 6.55
C LEU A 147 -15.75 3.26 5.30
N GLY A 148 -15.63 1.93 5.32
CA GLY A 148 -16.00 1.08 4.19
C GLY A 148 -17.48 1.21 3.80
N ALA A 149 -18.38 1.33 4.77
CA ALA A 149 -19.81 1.55 4.51
C ALA A 149 -20.07 2.92 3.87
N ALA A 150 -19.41 3.98 4.35
CA ALA A 150 -19.55 5.32 3.81
C ALA A 150 -19.00 5.44 2.37
N VAL A 151 -17.81 4.88 2.13
CA VAL A 151 -17.24 4.80 0.78
C VAL A 151 -18.15 3.98 -0.14
N GLY A 152 -18.59 2.80 0.30
CA GLY A 152 -19.47 1.93 -0.48
C GLY A 152 -20.82 2.57 -0.83
N ALA A 153 -21.39 3.39 0.06
CA ALA A 153 -22.63 4.11 -0.21
C ALA A 153 -22.48 5.11 -1.36
N TYR A 154 -21.38 5.87 -1.40
CA TYR A 154 -21.08 6.78 -2.51
C TYR A 154 -20.79 6.01 -3.80
N LEU A 155 -19.89 5.02 -3.75
CA LEU A 155 -19.50 4.25 -4.94
C LEU A 155 -20.69 3.49 -5.56
N GLY A 156 -21.61 2.99 -4.74
CA GLY A 156 -22.81 2.29 -5.21
C GLY A 156 -23.82 3.18 -5.94
N ALA A 157 -23.67 4.51 -5.88
CA ALA A 157 -24.47 5.45 -6.65
C ALA A 157 -23.84 5.81 -8.02
N LEU A 158 -22.61 5.37 -8.27
CA LEU A 158 -21.91 5.61 -9.53
C LEU A 158 -22.33 4.56 -10.57
N ASP A 159 -22.51 4.99 -11.82
CA ASP A 159 -22.69 4.09 -12.97
C ASP A 159 -21.33 3.63 -13.53
N LEU A 160 -20.54 2.99 -12.66
CA LEU A 160 -19.18 2.52 -12.97
C LEU A 160 -18.96 1.10 -12.45
N ARG A 161 -18.15 0.31 -13.18
CA ARG A 161 -17.56 -0.92 -12.64
C ARG A 161 -16.41 -0.55 -11.70
N VAL A 162 -16.69 -0.57 -10.40
CA VAL A 162 -15.70 -0.22 -9.36
C VAL A 162 -15.08 -1.47 -8.74
N LEU A 163 -13.76 -1.60 -8.86
CA LEU A 163 -12.98 -2.62 -8.16
C LEU A 163 -12.59 -2.08 -6.78
N ILE A 164 -12.92 -2.81 -5.72
CA ILE A 164 -12.48 -2.49 -4.36
C ILE A 164 -11.36 -3.43 -3.95
N LEU A 165 -10.17 -2.88 -3.66
CA LEU A 165 -9.00 -3.63 -3.22
C LEU A 165 -8.70 -3.35 -1.75
N GLY A 166 -8.70 -4.40 -0.92
CA GLY A 166 -8.13 -4.36 0.42
C GLY A 166 -6.74 -4.96 0.42
N SER A 167 -5.75 -4.21 0.91
CA SER A 167 -4.36 -4.63 0.97
C SER A 167 -3.89 -4.91 2.40
N GLY A 168 -3.14 -6.00 2.58
CA GLY A 168 -2.53 -6.39 3.87
C GLY A 168 -2.86 -7.80 4.34
N GLY A 169 -2.48 -8.09 5.59
CA GLY A 169 -2.66 -9.40 6.21
C GLY A 169 -1.69 -10.48 5.69
N LEU A 170 -1.87 -11.76 6.08
CA LEU A 170 -2.85 -12.29 7.04
C LEU A 170 -2.27 -12.28 8.46
N SER A 171 -2.03 -13.44 9.08
CA SER A 171 -1.37 -13.50 10.38
C SER A 171 0.14 -13.31 10.23
N HIS A 172 0.66 -12.23 10.78
CA HIS A 172 2.08 -11.93 10.86
C HIS A 172 2.32 -10.84 11.92
N ASP A 173 3.55 -10.75 12.42
CA ASP A 173 3.99 -9.73 13.39
C ASP A 173 5.35 -9.17 12.93
N PRO A 174 5.37 -8.31 11.90
CA PRO A 174 6.59 -7.71 11.43
C PRO A 174 7.08 -6.71 12.50
N PRO A 175 8.38 -6.71 12.85
CA PRO A 175 8.88 -5.80 13.87
C PRO A 175 8.72 -4.36 13.40
N MET A 176 7.77 -3.64 13.99
CA MET A 176 7.49 -2.25 13.65
C MET A 176 8.08 -1.30 14.70
N PRO A 177 8.92 -0.32 14.29
CA PRO A 177 9.53 0.60 15.23
C PRO A 177 8.47 1.52 15.82
N THR A 178 8.49 1.65 17.15
CA THR A 178 7.69 2.63 17.89
C THR A 178 8.59 3.74 18.43
N LEU A 179 8.04 4.87 18.87
CA LEU A 179 8.85 5.90 19.54
C LEU A 179 9.58 5.39 20.78
N ALA A 180 9.06 4.35 21.43
CA ALA A 180 9.66 3.74 22.61
C ALA A 180 10.80 2.77 22.26
N THR A 181 10.71 2.08 21.12
CA THR A 181 11.62 0.98 20.75
C THR A 181 12.61 1.34 19.65
N ALA A 182 12.38 2.44 18.90
CA ALA A 182 13.18 2.81 17.75
C ALA A 182 14.56 3.36 18.15
N PRO A 183 15.66 2.86 17.56
CA PRO A 183 16.97 3.50 17.63
C PRO A 183 16.93 4.94 17.09
N PRO A 184 17.86 5.84 17.47
CA PRO A 184 17.78 7.27 17.13
C PRO A 184 17.53 7.58 15.65
N ALA A 185 18.22 6.91 14.73
CA ALA A 185 18.04 7.12 13.28
C ALA A 185 16.65 6.66 12.78
N ILE A 186 16.15 5.54 13.29
CA ILE A 186 14.80 5.05 12.94
C ILE A 186 13.74 5.94 13.56
N ARG A 187 13.97 6.41 14.80
CA ARG A 187 13.07 7.33 15.50
C ARG A 187 12.91 8.63 14.73
N ASP A 188 14.02 9.20 14.24
CA ASP A 188 14.02 10.41 13.42
C ASP A 188 13.23 10.21 12.13
N ARG A 189 13.43 9.07 11.43
CA ARG A 189 12.65 8.70 10.24
C ARG A 189 11.15 8.59 10.53
N ILE A 190 10.74 7.79 11.53
CA ILE A 190 9.30 7.60 11.79
C ILE A 190 8.63 8.87 12.32
N LEU A 191 9.39 9.81 12.91
CA LEU A 191 8.89 11.12 13.30
C LEU A 191 8.77 12.06 12.11
N HIS A 192 9.86 12.26 11.37
CA HIS A 192 10.02 13.39 10.44
C HIS A 192 10.01 13.00 8.96
N GLY A 193 10.00 11.70 8.64
CA GLY A 193 10.10 11.22 7.27
C GLY A 193 11.47 11.44 6.64
N THR A 194 12.53 11.54 7.47
CA THR A 194 13.90 11.66 6.98
C THR A 194 14.21 10.51 6.01
N PRO A 195 14.64 10.82 4.76
CA PRO A 195 14.99 9.80 3.78
C PRO A 195 16.02 8.83 4.34
N MET A 196 15.86 7.54 4.04
CA MET A 196 16.92 6.57 4.33
C MET A 196 18.14 6.91 3.48
N SER A 197 19.33 6.91 4.09
CA SER A 197 20.56 6.99 3.30
C SER A 197 20.70 5.72 2.44
N ALA A 198 21.47 5.80 1.36
CA ALA A 198 21.77 4.66 0.49
C ALA A 198 22.32 3.43 1.25
N GLU A 199 22.93 3.64 2.42
CA GLU A 199 23.46 2.60 3.31
C GLU A 199 22.39 1.94 4.20
N GLN A 200 21.22 2.56 4.37
CA GLN A 200 20.14 2.08 5.21
C GLN A 200 19.09 1.27 4.44
N HIS A 201 19.03 1.40 3.11
CA HIS A 201 18.19 0.52 2.30
C HIS A 201 18.63 -0.92 2.53
N PRO A 202 17.72 -1.86 2.86
CA PRO A 202 18.07 -3.26 2.88
C PRO A 202 18.60 -3.62 1.49
N VAL A 203 19.91 -3.84 1.42
CA VAL A 203 20.55 -4.33 0.21
C VAL A 203 19.89 -5.68 -0.09
N PRO A 204 19.36 -5.91 -1.30
CA PRO A 204 18.98 -7.25 -1.71
C PRO A 204 20.25 -8.09 -1.61
N ASP A 205 20.36 -8.97 -0.62
CA ASP A 205 21.59 -9.69 -0.37
C ASP A 205 21.86 -10.68 -1.51
N GLY A 206 22.54 -10.19 -2.55
CA GLY A 206 23.04 -10.95 -3.68
C GLY A 206 24.45 -11.47 -3.45
N ARG A 207 24.98 -11.46 -2.21
CA ARG A 207 26.36 -11.92 -1.94
C ARG A 207 26.43 -13.41 -1.59
N LEU A 208 26.00 -14.26 -2.52
CA LEU A 208 26.68 -15.53 -2.75
C LEU A 208 27.71 -15.33 -3.88
N ARG A 209 28.81 -14.62 -3.57
CA ARG A 209 30.03 -14.73 -4.38
C ARG A 209 30.59 -16.13 -4.13
N GLY A 210 30.35 -17.01 -5.08
CA GLY A 210 30.99 -18.31 -5.16
C GLY A 210 32.50 -18.18 -5.07
N ARG A 211 33.08 -18.76 -4.02
CA ARG A 211 34.47 -19.21 -4.07
C ARG A 211 34.48 -20.51 -4.87
N GLN A 212 34.60 -20.39 -6.20
CA GLN A 212 35.07 -21.51 -7.01
C GLN A 212 36.50 -21.86 -6.61
N GLY A 213 36.77 -23.17 -6.58
CA GLY A 213 37.99 -23.78 -6.10
C GLY A 213 39.21 -23.43 -6.93
N GLY A 214 40.33 -23.25 -6.24
CA GLY A 214 41.65 -23.31 -6.85
C GLY A 214 42.06 -24.77 -7.02
N HIS A 215 42.27 -25.16 -8.27
CA HIS A 215 43.04 -26.35 -8.61
C HIS A 215 44.47 -26.26 -8.04
N ARG A 216 44.86 -27.30 -7.31
CA ARG A 216 46.19 -27.92 -7.39
C ARG A 216 46.02 -29.42 -7.28
#